data_AF-A0A950QJE6-F1
#
_entry.id   AF-A0A950QJE6-F1
#
_cell.length_a   1.000
_cell.length_b   1.000
_cell.length_c   1.000
_cell.angle_alpha   90.00
_cell.angle_beta   90.00
_cell.angle_gamma   90.00
#
_symmetry.space_group_name_H-M   'P 1'
#
loop_
_entity.id
_entity.type
_entity.pdbx_description
1 polymer ?
#
loop_
_entity_poly.entity_id
_entity_poly.type
_entity_poly.pdbx_seq_one_letter_code
_entity_poly.pdbx_strand_id
1 'polypeptide(L)'
;MQYLAGQLLPVFLTAVFVSQAAAQGKPLSSADLSRLTSQAENGSLRAQVELAKSYEGGHSGKVDYQQAAHWFRKAADQGDPDSQNSLAVLYLTGRGVSRDDIEAERWLQRAASSGFPLALHNLGILYLGTWKVAPDPQRGIDLLTRAANADLEIAQLQLGFEYLSGSHVPADPQLGFGWLKRAAKRHFAAADFLLATAYENGQGTKPDLGKAVEHYRRAAERGYSFAENNLGRLYMEGRGVEKDEQQALRLFLASAEQGNPQSYLNLALCSLKGCSGAPDQTAAYSWYISGARFMKSVPENFQQKFSEVAAQLTPQQIANAQTQSQTWILLHPTSDPHTPLQLDHVPGPAVAMNRNSQPIRIPNEGLNSLWQPTQFMLRPFPSRASEH
;
A
#
# COMPACT_ATOMS: atom_id res chain seq x y z
N MET A 1 12.18 16.13 0.03
CA MET A 1 11.70 15.50 -1.23
C MET A 1 12.16 14.04 -1.46
N GLN A 2 12.51 13.27 -0.41
CA GLN A 2 12.81 11.82 -0.51
C GLN A 2 11.93 10.95 0.40
N TYR A 3 10.87 11.52 0.99
CA TYR A 3 10.20 10.93 2.15
C TYR A 3 8.97 10.07 1.85
N LEU A 4 8.37 10.18 0.66
CA LEU A 4 7.22 9.35 0.27
C LEU A 4 7.61 8.04 -0.44
N ALA A 5 8.88 7.90 -0.85
CA ALA A 5 9.40 6.64 -1.40
C ALA A 5 9.40 5.51 -0.36
N GLY A 6 9.46 5.83 0.93
CA GLY A 6 9.61 4.85 2.02
C GLY A 6 8.32 4.34 2.64
N GLN A 7 7.14 4.88 2.30
CA GLN A 7 5.87 4.51 2.98
C GLN A 7 4.74 4.03 2.06
N LEU A 8 4.93 4.06 0.74
CA LEU A 8 3.94 3.54 -0.23
C LEU A 8 4.42 2.31 -0.99
N LEU A 9 5.65 1.91 -0.68
CA LEU A 9 6.18 0.61 -1.01
C LEU A 9 5.34 -0.55 -0.41
N PRO A 10 4.57 -0.50 0.70
CA PRO A 10 3.92 -1.71 1.23
C PRO A 10 2.80 -2.31 0.39
N VAL A 11 2.07 -1.52 -0.42
CA VAL A 11 1.05 -2.08 -1.34
C VAL A 11 1.69 -2.72 -2.58
N PHE A 12 2.92 -2.33 -2.91
CA PHE A 12 3.71 -2.95 -3.99
C PHE A 12 4.79 -3.94 -3.48
N LEU A 13 5.16 -3.92 -2.19
CA LEU A 13 6.24 -4.73 -1.60
C LEU A 13 5.80 -5.91 -0.76
N THR A 14 4.66 -5.85 -0.09
CA THR A 14 4.22 -7.05 0.67
C THR A 14 3.84 -8.19 -0.29
N ALA A 15 3.73 -7.91 -1.59
CA ALA A 15 3.53 -8.87 -2.66
C ALA A 15 4.33 -8.54 -3.94
N VAL A 16 5.63 -8.19 -3.85
CA VAL A 16 6.50 -8.06 -5.05
C VAL A 16 6.41 -9.33 -5.90
N PHE A 17 6.40 -10.47 -5.21
CA PHE A 17 6.39 -11.79 -5.80
C PHE A 17 5.17 -12.54 -5.29
N VAL A 18 4.29 -12.90 -6.22
CA VAL A 18 3.02 -13.57 -5.90
C VAL A 18 3.17 -15.07 -6.17
N SER A 19 2.83 -15.88 -5.18
CA SER A 19 2.57 -17.32 -5.36
C SER A 19 1.06 -17.54 -5.52
N GLN A 20 0.67 -18.60 -6.24
CA GLN A 20 -0.73 -18.97 -6.45
C GLN A 20 -1.24 -19.94 -5.36
N ALA A 21 -0.60 -19.91 -4.20
CA ALA A 21 -0.54 -21.04 -3.29
C ALA A 21 -1.44 -20.95 -2.06
N ALA A 22 -2.28 -19.92 -1.96
CA ALA A 22 -3.33 -19.90 -0.94
C ALA A 22 -4.34 -21.01 -1.24
N ALA A 23 -4.15 -22.18 -0.64
CA ALA A 23 -5.18 -23.21 -0.58
C ALA A 23 -6.42 -22.59 0.10
N GLN A 24 -7.59 -22.75 -0.53
CA GLN A 24 -8.87 -22.38 0.06
C GLN A 24 -9.54 -23.65 0.58
N GLY A 25 -9.80 -23.75 1.87
CA GLY A 25 -10.50 -24.91 2.41
C GLY A 25 -10.31 -25.13 3.90
N LYS A 26 -10.87 -26.23 4.40
CA LYS A 26 -10.59 -26.71 5.75
C LYS A 26 -9.22 -27.41 5.78
N PRO A 27 -8.52 -27.43 6.92
CA PRO A 27 -7.32 -28.24 7.09
C PRO A 27 -7.58 -29.71 6.72
N LEU A 28 -6.57 -30.35 6.14
CA LEU A 28 -6.62 -31.77 5.79
C LEU A 28 -6.70 -32.62 7.06
N SER A 29 -7.49 -33.69 7.02
CA SER A 29 -7.45 -34.71 8.07
C SER A 29 -6.10 -35.45 8.03
N SER A 30 -5.70 -36.08 9.14
CA SER A 30 -4.47 -36.88 9.20
C SER A 30 -4.46 -38.01 8.17
N ALA A 31 -5.61 -38.63 7.92
CA ALA A 31 -5.78 -39.69 6.92
C ALA A 31 -5.63 -39.15 5.49
N ASP A 32 -6.23 -37.99 5.19
CA ASP A 32 -6.12 -37.36 3.87
C ASP A 32 -4.70 -36.88 3.60
N LEU A 33 -4.04 -36.30 4.60
CA LEU A 33 -2.64 -35.88 4.49
C LEU A 33 -1.73 -37.09 4.23
N SER A 34 -1.90 -38.19 4.96
CA SER A 34 -1.10 -39.41 4.75
C SER A 34 -1.30 -40.00 3.34
N ARG A 35 -2.55 -40.06 2.85
CA ARG A 35 -2.86 -40.51 1.49
C ARG A 35 -2.23 -39.58 0.44
N LEU A 36 -2.33 -38.28 0.64
CA LEU A 36 -1.77 -37.27 -0.26
C LEU A 36 -0.24 -37.37 -0.32
N THR A 37 0.42 -37.52 0.83
CA THR A 37 1.87 -37.75 0.92
C THR A 37 2.28 -39.00 0.16
N SER A 38 1.60 -40.14 0.36
CA SER A 38 1.92 -41.38 -0.37
C SER A 38 1.79 -41.20 -1.89
N GLN A 39 0.76 -40.50 -2.37
CA GLN A 39 0.61 -40.20 -3.80
C GLN A 39 1.73 -39.30 -4.32
N ALA A 40 2.11 -38.28 -3.54
CA ALA A 40 3.17 -37.35 -3.89
C ALA A 40 4.54 -38.04 -3.94
N GLU A 41 4.82 -38.96 -3.01
CA GLU A 41 6.00 -39.81 -2.98
C GLU A 41 6.07 -40.75 -4.19
N ASN A 42 4.93 -41.26 -4.64
CA ASN A 42 4.80 -42.06 -5.87
C ASN A 42 4.90 -41.22 -7.17
N GLY A 43 5.25 -39.94 -7.09
CA GLY A 43 5.52 -39.09 -8.24
C GLY A 43 4.31 -38.35 -8.81
N SER A 44 3.12 -38.44 -8.19
CA SER A 44 1.94 -37.72 -8.66
C SER A 44 2.15 -36.21 -8.60
N LEU A 45 2.30 -35.56 -9.76
CA LEU A 45 2.46 -34.10 -9.86
C LEU A 45 1.36 -33.37 -9.10
N ARG A 46 0.09 -33.74 -9.31
CA ARG A 46 -1.05 -33.13 -8.64
C ARG A 46 -0.92 -33.22 -7.12
N ALA A 47 -0.54 -34.39 -6.59
CA ALA A 47 -0.40 -34.58 -5.16
C ALA A 47 0.77 -33.77 -4.59
N GLN A 48 1.89 -33.65 -5.33
CA GLN A 48 3.02 -32.81 -4.94
C GLN A 48 2.63 -31.33 -4.87
N VAL A 49 1.93 -30.81 -5.88
CA VAL A 49 1.44 -29.42 -5.89
C VAL A 49 0.48 -29.16 -4.73
N GLU A 50 -0.49 -30.05 -4.53
CA GLU A 50 -1.51 -29.91 -3.47
C GLU A 50 -0.88 -29.97 -2.08
N LEU A 51 0.10 -30.85 -1.88
CA LEU A 51 0.83 -30.96 -0.63
C LEU A 51 1.69 -29.73 -0.37
N ALA A 52 2.38 -29.20 -1.39
CA ALA A 52 3.17 -27.98 -1.29
C ALA A 52 2.31 -26.77 -0.86
N LYS A 53 1.18 -26.55 -1.55
CA LYS A 53 0.22 -25.47 -1.21
C LYS A 53 -0.39 -25.67 0.17
N SER A 54 -0.65 -26.92 0.57
CA SER A 54 -1.16 -27.23 1.91
C SER A 54 -0.17 -26.86 3.00
N TYR A 55 1.12 -27.11 2.80
CA TYR A 55 2.17 -26.70 3.74
C TYR A 55 2.41 -25.18 3.73
N GLU A 56 2.38 -24.52 2.58
CA GLU A 56 2.54 -23.06 2.49
C GLU A 56 1.36 -22.33 3.17
N GLY A 57 0.13 -22.77 2.92
CA GLY A 57 -1.09 -22.19 3.48
C GLY A 57 -1.50 -22.74 4.85
N GLY A 58 -0.69 -23.64 5.46
CA GLY A 58 -0.95 -24.22 6.78
C GLY A 58 -2.12 -25.21 6.88
N HIS A 59 -2.66 -25.67 5.76
CA HIS A 59 -3.75 -26.66 5.72
C HIS A 59 -3.30 -28.07 6.10
N SER A 60 -2.00 -28.32 6.20
CA SER A 60 -1.43 -29.54 6.78
C SER A 60 -1.35 -29.52 8.33
N GLY A 61 -1.94 -28.50 8.96
CA GLY A 61 -2.03 -28.31 10.42
C GLY A 61 -1.20 -27.14 10.94
N LYS A 62 -0.13 -26.77 10.23
CA LYS A 62 0.64 -25.54 10.46
C LYS A 62 1.36 -25.13 9.18
N VAL A 63 1.68 -23.85 9.04
CA VAL A 63 2.55 -23.37 7.97
C VAL A 63 3.94 -24.01 8.10
N ASP A 64 4.43 -24.62 7.02
CA ASP A 64 5.76 -25.23 6.94
C ASP A 64 6.38 -24.96 5.57
N TYR A 65 7.11 -23.85 5.46
CA TYR A 65 7.73 -23.46 4.20
C TYR A 65 8.84 -24.42 3.74
N GLN A 66 9.47 -25.19 4.65
CA GLN A 66 10.50 -26.15 4.26
C GLN A 66 9.86 -27.32 3.51
N GLN A 67 8.76 -27.84 4.03
CA GLN A 67 7.98 -28.88 3.34
C GLN A 67 7.34 -28.34 2.05
N ALA A 68 6.83 -27.11 2.05
CA ALA A 68 6.34 -26.47 0.83
C ALA A 68 7.42 -26.41 -0.25
N ALA A 69 8.62 -25.91 0.08
CA ALA A 69 9.75 -25.83 -0.84
C ALA A 69 10.16 -27.22 -1.38
N HIS A 70 10.17 -28.24 -0.52
CA HIS A 70 10.50 -29.61 -0.92
C HIS A 70 9.54 -30.13 -1.99
N TRP A 71 8.23 -29.99 -1.77
CA TRP A 71 7.22 -30.50 -2.69
C TRP A 71 7.07 -29.64 -3.95
N PHE A 72 7.20 -28.32 -3.84
CA PHE A 72 7.30 -27.46 -5.01
C PHE A 72 8.52 -27.79 -5.86
N ARG A 73 9.68 -28.09 -5.28
CA ARG A 73 10.86 -28.52 -6.05
C ARG A 73 10.58 -29.77 -6.86
N LYS A 74 10.00 -30.81 -6.25
CA LYS A 74 9.64 -32.05 -6.97
C LYS A 74 8.66 -31.79 -8.12
N ALA A 75 7.64 -30.96 -7.92
CA ALA A 75 6.68 -30.60 -8.95
C ALA A 75 7.30 -29.70 -10.04
N ALA A 76 8.17 -28.76 -9.64
CA ALA A 76 8.88 -27.85 -10.54
C ALA A 76 9.87 -28.58 -11.45
N ASP A 77 10.54 -29.61 -10.93
CA ASP A 77 11.43 -30.50 -11.68
C ASP A 77 10.66 -31.32 -12.73
N GLN A 78 9.35 -31.56 -12.52
CA GLN A 78 8.46 -32.17 -13.52
C GLN A 78 7.93 -31.16 -14.57
N GLY A 79 8.31 -29.88 -14.47
CA GLY A 79 7.95 -28.86 -15.44
C GLY A 79 6.70 -28.05 -15.10
N ASP A 80 6.13 -28.19 -13.90
CA ASP A 80 4.93 -27.43 -13.51
C ASP A 80 5.24 -25.95 -13.28
N PRO A 81 4.73 -25.02 -14.11
CA PRO A 81 5.13 -23.62 -14.06
C PRO A 81 4.65 -22.88 -12.80
N ASP A 82 3.55 -23.31 -12.18
CA ASP A 82 3.06 -22.74 -10.92
C ASP A 82 4.00 -23.11 -9.76
N SER A 83 4.46 -24.35 -9.69
CA SER A 83 5.45 -24.79 -8.71
C SER A 83 6.82 -24.16 -8.94
N GLN A 84 7.23 -24.00 -10.19
CA GLN A 84 8.45 -23.27 -10.54
C GLN A 84 8.38 -21.81 -10.06
N ASN A 85 7.26 -21.13 -10.31
CA ASN A 85 7.02 -19.78 -9.81
C ASN A 85 7.03 -19.72 -8.27
N SER A 86 6.27 -20.61 -7.62
CA SER A 86 6.12 -20.61 -6.15
C SER A 86 7.44 -20.92 -5.46
N LEU A 87 8.22 -21.87 -5.97
CA LEU A 87 9.56 -22.14 -5.50
C LEU A 87 10.49 -20.93 -5.64
N ALA A 88 10.42 -20.19 -6.76
CA ALA A 88 11.18 -18.97 -6.93
C ALA A 88 10.81 -17.90 -5.89
N VAL A 89 9.52 -17.76 -5.56
CA VAL A 89 9.07 -16.84 -4.49
C VAL A 89 9.66 -17.25 -3.13
N LEU A 90 9.73 -18.56 -2.83
CA LEU A 90 10.37 -19.04 -1.60
C LEU A 90 11.87 -18.69 -1.55
N TYR A 91 12.58 -18.80 -2.69
CA TYR A 91 13.97 -18.34 -2.79
C TYR A 91 14.12 -16.82 -2.65
N LEU A 92 13.24 -16.01 -3.23
CA LEU A 92 13.33 -14.54 -3.13
C LEU A 92 13.04 -14.05 -1.71
N THR A 93 12.13 -14.73 -1.01
CA THR A 93 11.71 -14.37 0.34
C THR A 93 12.56 -15.03 1.44
N GLY A 94 13.35 -16.05 1.11
CA GLY A 94 14.10 -16.85 2.09
C GLY A 94 13.20 -17.67 3.02
N ARG A 95 11.95 -17.96 2.60
CA ARG A 95 10.99 -18.73 3.39
C ARG A 95 11.18 -20.22 3.11
N GLY A 96 11.56 -20.98 4.13
CA GLY A 96 11.77 -22.43 4.02
C GLY A 96 13.06 -22.84 3.28
N VAL A 97 13.73 -21.91 2.61
CA VAL A 97 15.02 -22.09 1.94
C VAL A 97 15.90 -20.85 2.18
N SER A 98 17.22 -20.99 2.06
CA SER A 98 18.12 -19.83 2.08
C SER A 98 17.81 -18.91 0.90
N ARG A 99 17.78 -17.59 1.14
CA ARG A 99 17.49 -16.61 0.09
C ARG A 99 18.53 -16.69 -1.04
N ASP A 100 18.06 -16.86 -2.27
CA ASP A 100 18.89 -16.94 -3.47
C ASP A 100 18.17 -16.35 -4.69
N ASP A 101 18.46 -15.08 -4.98
CA ASP A 101 17.83 -14.35 -6.09
C ASP A 101 18.22 -14.93 -7.47
N ILE A 102 19.39 -15.58 -7.60
CA ILE A 102 19.87 -16.16 -8.87
C ILE A 102 19.16 -17.49 -9.16
N GLU A 103 19.01 -18.33 -8.15
CA GLU A 103 18.23 -19.57 -8.29
C GLU A 103 16.75 -19.26 -8.55
N ALA A 104 16.21 -18.21 -7.91
CA ALA A 104 14.86 -17.74 -8.20
C ALA A 104 14.70 -17.27 -9.64
N GLU A 105 15.66 -16.48 -10.18
CA GLU A 105 15.66 -16.05 -11.57
C GLU A 105 15.58 -17.25 -12.53
N ARG A 106 16.38 -18.29 -12.31
CA ARG A 106 16.36 -19.51 -13.14
C ARG A 106 15.01 -20.19 -13.13
N TRP A 107 14.38 -20.32 -11.96
CA TRP A 107 13.06 -20.91 -11.85
C TRP A 107 11.98 -20.08 -12.52
N LEU A 108 12.03 -18.76 -12.35
CA LEU A 108 11.14 -17.83 -13.03
C LEU A 108 11.33 -17.85 -14.54
N GLN A 109 12.56 -17.95 -15.05
CA GLN A 109 12.84 -18.10 -16.47
C GLN A 109 12.24 -19.38 -17.05
N ARG A 110 12.34 -20.50 -16.33
CA ARG A 110 11.70 -21.77 -16.73
C ARG A 110 10.18 -21.62 -16.80
N ALA A 111 9.57 -21.08 -15.75
CA ALA A 111 8.12 -20.89 -15.71
C ALA A 111 7.64 -19.90 -16.79
N ALA A 112 8.34 -18.78 -16.95
CA ALA A 112 8.05 -17.76 -17.95
C ALA A 112 8.21 -18.27 -19.39
N SER A 113 9.09 -19.25 -19.63
CA SER A 113 9.27 -19.85 -20.96
C SER A 113 8.02 -20.60 -21.44
N SER A 114 7.19 -21.10 -20.51
CA SER A 114 5.87 -21.68 -20.80
C SER A 114 4.77 -20.65 -21.06
N GLY A 115 5.06 -19.35 -20.89
CA GLY A 115 4.08 -18.27 -20.96
C GLY A 115 3.26 -18.08 -19.68
N PHE A 116 3.63 -18.70 -18.56
CA PHE A 116 2.91 -18.58 -17.29
C PHE A 116 2.86 -17.12 -16.79
N PRO A 117 1.68 -16.48 -16.73
CA PRO A 117 1.58 -15.03 -16.52
C PRO A 117 2.18 -14.54 -15.21
N LEU A 118 2.01 -15.29 -14.11
CA LEU A 118 2.59 -14.90 -12.81
C LEU A 118 4.11 -14.97 -12.81
N ALA A 119 4.71 -15.94 -13.50
CA ALA A 119 6.17 -15.99 -13.64
C ALA A 119 6.69 -14.89 -14.55
N LEU A 120 5.98 -14.55 -15.63
CA LEU A 120 6.29 -13.38 -16.46
C LEU A 120 6.27 -12.10 -15.62
N HIS A 121 5.24 -11.91 -14.78
CA HIS A 121 5.18 -10.79 -13.85
C HIS A 121 6.35 -10.78 -12.87
N ASN A 122 6.54 -11.87 -12.12
CA ASN A 122 7.57 -11.96 -11.09
C ASN A 122 8.98 -11.80 -11.68
N LEU A 123 9.25 -12.37 -12.85
CA LEU A 123 10.53 -12.15 -13.55
C LEU A 123 10.68 -10.69 -14.02
N GLY A 124 9.59 -10.08 -14.49
CA GLY A 124 9.57 -8.68 -14.86
C GLY A 124 9.94 -7.75 -13.69
N ILE A 125 9.33 -7.97 -12.52
CA ILE A 125 9.66 -7.23 -11.30
C ILE A 125 11.10 -7.50 -10.84
N LEU A 126 11.59 -8.72 -10.99
CA LEU A 126 12.98 -9.06 -10.66
C LEU A 126 13.97 -8.25 -11.49
N TYR A 127 13.68 -7.96 -12.76
CA TYR A 127 14.55 -7.12 -13.61
C TYR A 127 14.37 -5.61 -13.41
N LEU A 128 13.28 -5.17 -12.80
CA LEU A 128 13.06 -3.76 -12.45
C LEU A 128 13.68 -3.37 -11.10
N GLY A 129 13.80 -4.33 -10.17
CA GLY A 129 14.27 -4.04 -8.81
C GLY A 129 15.78 -4.07 -8.61
N THR A 130 16.20 -3.82 -7.37
CA THR A 130 17.61 -3.80 -6.94
C THR A 130 18.00 -5.10 -6.24
N TRP A 131 17.94 -6.21 -6.98
CA TRP A 131 18.23 -7.57 -6.49
C TRP A 131 19.69 -7.95 -6.72
N LYS A 132 20.12 -9.15 -6.30
CA LYS A 132 21.43 -9.69 -6.72
C LYS A 132 21.47 -10.06 -8.22
N VAL A 133 20.35 -9.97 -8.90
CA VAL A 133 20.21 -10.08 -10.36
C VAL A 133 20.49 -8.72 -10.99
N ALA A 134 21.25 -8.70 -12.09
CA ALA A 134 21.52 -7.47 -12.83
C ALA A 134 20.20 -6.85 -13.36
N PRO A 135 19.91 -5.57 -13.10
CA PRO A 135 18.71 -4.92 -13.60
C PRO A 135 18.67 -4.89 -15.13
N ASP A 136 17.49 -5.13 -15.69
CA ASP A 136 17.19 -4.99 -17.12
C ASP A 136 15.78 -4.44 -17.29
N PRO A 137 15.58 -3.12 -17.12
CA PRO A 137 14.26 -2.52 -17.18
C PRO A 137 13.51 -2.76 -18.48
N GLN A 138 14.23 -2.82 -19.62
CA GLN A 138 13.61 -3.04 -20.92
C GLN A 138 13.00 -4.44 -20.99
N ARG A 139 13.76 -5.46 -20.56
CA ARG A 139 13.25 -6.83 -20.47
C ARG A 139 12.17 -6.97 -19.41
N GLY A 140 12.29 -6.26 -18.29
CA GLY A 140 11.29 -6.20 -17.23
C GLY A 140 9.92 -5.77 -17.75
N ILE A 141 9.88 -4.65 -18.50
CA ILE A 141 8.66 -4.12 -19.11
C ILE A 141 8.11 -5.04 -20.21
N ASP A 142 8.95 -5.69 -21.02
CA ASP A 142 8.49 -6.67 -22.01
C ASP A 142 7.75 -7.85 -21.34
N LEU A 143 8.35 -8.41 -20.28
CA LEU A 143 7.75 -9.52 -19.54
C LEU A 143 6.44 -9.12 -18.87
N LEU A 144 6.39 -7.93 -18.25
CA LEU A 144 5.15 -7.40 -17.68
C LEU A 144 4.09 -7.16 -18.76
N THR A 145 4.47 -6.68 -19.94
CA THR A 145 3.56 -6.47 -21.08
C THR A 145 2.95 -7.79 -21.54
N ARG A 146 3.76 -8.85 -21.63
CA ARG A 146 3.28 -10.20 -21.95
C ARG A 146 2.33 -10.74 -20.89
N ALA A 147 2.66 -10.57 -19.60
CA ALA A 147 1.79 -10.96 -18.49
C ALA A 147 0.45 -10.18 -18.50
N ALA A 148 0.51 -8.87 -18.73
CA ALA A 148 -0.66 -7.99 -18.77
C ALA A 148 -1.57 -8.27 -19.98
N ASN A 149 -0.99 -8.67 -21.12
CA ASN A 149 -1.72 -9.11 -22.31
C ASN A 149 -2.32 -10.52 -22.15
N ALA A 150 -1.76 -11.35 -21.27
CA ALA A 150 -2.40 -12.58 -20.79
C ALA A 150 -3.45 -12.30 -19.68
N ASP A 151 -3.95 -11.06 -19.60
CA ASP A 151 -4.95 -10.57 -18.67
C ASP A 151 -4.62 -10.73 -17.18
N LEU A 152 -3.32 -10.76 -16.83
CA LEU A 152 -2.91 -10.68 -15.43
C LEU A 152 -3.04 -9.24 -14.91
N GLU A 153 -3.94 -9.04 -13.96
CA GLU A 153 -4.35 -7.72 -13.46
C GLU A 153 -3.23 -6.99 -12.73
N ILE A 154 -2.46 -7.72 -11.90
CA ILE A 154 -1.34 -7.13 -11.17
C ILE A 154 -0.24 -6.63 -12.12
N ALA A 155 -0.05 -7.29 -13.27
CA ALA A 155 0.86 -6.81 -14.31
C ALA A 155 0.29 -5.57 -15.04
N GLN A 156 -1.02 -5.52 -15.30
CA GLN A 156 -1.67 -4.33 -15.86
C GLN A 156 -1.56 -3.13 -14.90
N LEU A 157 -1.79 -3.34 -13.60
CA LEU A 157 -1.58 -2.31 -12.58
C LEU A 157 -0.13 -1.83 -12.57
N GLN A 158 0.83 -2.76 -12.55
CA GLN A 158 2.25 -2.43 -12.53
C GLN A 158 2.64 -1.59 -13.74
N LEU A 159 2.28 -2.01 -14.97
CA LEU A 159 2.55 -1.22 -16.17
C LEU A 159 1.90 0.16 -16.11
N GLY A 160 0.67 0.23 -15.60
CA GLY A 160 -0.02 1.49 -15.37
C GLY A 160 0.79 2.44 -14.50
N PHE A 161 1.32 1.93 -13.38
CA PHE A 161 2.20 2.67 -12.48
C PHE A 161 3.52 3.08 -13.17
N GLU A 162 4.24 2.13 -13.77
CA GLU A 162 5.54 2.36 -14.41
C GLU A 162 5.50 3.49 -15.45
N TYR A 163 4.50 3.47 -16.32
CA TYR A 163 4.35 4.47 -17.37
C TYR A 163 3.82 5.82 -16.86
N LEU A 164 3.04 5.85 -15.77
CA LEU A 164 2.60 7.11 -15.18
C LEU A 164 3.69 7.79 -14.35
N SER A 165 4.49 7.01 -13.61
CA SER A 165 5.55 7.53 -12.76
C SER A 165 6.86 7.81 -13.52
N GLY A 166 7.09 7.09 -14.62
CA GLY A 166 8.37 7.09 -15.33
C GLY A 166 9.52 6.53 -14.49
N SER A 167 9.23 5.55 -13.62
CA SER A 167 10.19 5.04 -12.62
C SER A 167 11.39 4.33 -13.25
N HIS A 168 11.15 3.33 -14.11
CA HIS A 168 12.20 2.53 -14.74
C HIS A 168 12.28 2.73 -16.26
N VAL A 169 11.23 3.29 -16.86
CA VAL A 169 11.14 3.62 -18.29
C VAL A 169 10.63 5.05 -18.48
N PRO A 170 10.86 5.68 -19.64
CA PRO A 170 10.29 7.00 -19.92
C PRO A 170 8.78 7.02 -19.69
N ALA A 171 8.30 8.07 -19.01
CA ALA A 171 6.88 8.22 -18.73
C ALA A 171 6.07 8.29 -20.04
N ASP A 172 5.00 7.51 -20.09
CA ASP A 172 3.96 7.59 -21.11
C ASP A 172 2.60 7.60 -20.39
N PRO A 173 2.12 8.79 -19.99
CA PRO A 173 0.90 8.86 -19.21
C PRO A 173 -0.32 8.29 -19.94
N GLN A 174 -0.38 8.39 -21.28
CA GLN A 174 -1.51 7.86 -22.05
C GLN A 174 -1.53 6.33 -22.02
N LEU A 175 -0.37 5.71 -22.21
CA LEU A 175 -0.22 4.26 -22.13
C LEU A 175 -0.49 3.76 -20.70
N GLY A 176 0.09 4.41 -19.70
CA GLY A 176 -0.12 4.06 -18.28
C GLY A 176 -1.59 4.16 -17.87
N PHE A 177 -2.27 5.24 -18.25
CA PHE A 177 -3.71 5.38 -18.06
C PHE A 177 -4.52 4.30 -18.80
N GLY A 178 -4.10 3.91 -20.00
CA GLY A 178 -4.66 2.79 -20.76
C GLY A 178 -4.62 1.47 -19.99
N TRP A 179 -3.47 1.15 -19.39
CA TRP A 179 -3.29 -0.04 -18.57
C TRP A 179 -4.12 -0.02 -17.28
N LEU A 180 -4.15 1.11 -16.56
CA LEU A 180 -5.00 1.24 -15.37
C LEU A 180 -6.48 1.04 -15.67
N LYS A 181 -6.98 1.54 -16.80
CA LYS A 181 -8.37 1.27 -17.25
C LYS A 181 -8.63 -0.20 -17.49
N ARG A 182 -7.66 -0.97 -17.99
CA ARG A 182 -7.80 -2.43 -18.15
C ARG A 182 -7.85 -3.11 -16.78
N ALA A 183 -6.96 -2.74 -15.87
CA ALA A 183 -6.90 -3.31 -14.52
C ALA A 183 -8.16 -3.02 -13.70
N ALA A 184 -8.72 -1.80 -13.78
CA ALA A 184 -9.90 -1.40 -13.02
C ALA A 184 -11.19 -2.14 -13.44
N LYS A 185 -11.26 -2.72 -14.64
CA LYS A 185 -12.44 -3.50 -15.09
C LYS A 185 -12.70 -4.76 -14.27
N ARG A 186 -11.73 -5.25 -13.48
CA ARG A 186 -11.80 -6.54 -12.77
C ARG A 186 -11.84 -6.40 -11.24
N HIS A 187 -12.43 -5.32 -10.74
CA HIS A 187 -12.68 -5.07 -9.30
C HIS A 187 -11.44 -4.95 -8.39
N PHE A 188 -10.28 -4.62 -8.95
CA PHE A 188 -9.05 -4.44 -8.17
C PHE A 188 -8.98 -3.03 -7.53
N ALA A 189 -9.13 -2.94 -6.20
CA ALA A 189 -9.31 -1.65 -5.51
C ALA A 189 -8.13 -0.67 -5.70
N ALA A 190 -6.90 -1.17 -5.74
CA ALA A 190 -5.73 -0.32 -6.00
C ALA A 190 -5.70 0.23 -7.44
N ALA A 191 -6.22 -0.52 -8.43
CA ALA A 191 -6.35 -0.02 -9.80
C ALA A 191 -7.42 1.07 -9.90
N ASP A 192 -8.57 0.88 -9.24
CA ASP A 192 -9.60 1.92 -9.14
C ASP A 192 -9.03 3.19 -8.46
N PHE A 193 -8.26 3.04 -7.38
CA PHE A 193 -7.61 4.17 -6.72
C PHE A 193 -6.63 4.92 -7.63
N LEU A 194 -5.69 4.23 -8.29
CA LEU A 194 -4.72 4.88 -9.17
C LEU A 194 -5.41 5.55 -10.37
N LEU A 195 -6.46 4.92 -10.90
CA LEU A 195 -7.24 5.48 -11.99
C LEU A 195 -8.02 6.73 -11.55
N ALA A 196 -8.56 6.73 -10.33
CA ALA A 196 -9.17 7.92 -9.74
C ALA A 196 -8.16 9.07 -9.62
N THR A 197 -6.94 8.79 -9.13
CA THR A 197 -5.87 9.77 -9.05
C THR A 197 -5.45 10.30 -10.42
N ALA A 198 -5.42 9.45 -11.44
CA ALA A 198 -5.14 9.87 -12.81
C ALA A 198 -6.23 10.79 -13.37
N TYR A 199 -7.51 10.50 -13.11
CA TYR A 199 -8.63 11.39 -13.46
C TYR A 199 -8.59 12.71 -12.68
N GLU A 200 -8.27 12.68 -11.39
CA GLU A 200 -8.19 13.89 -10.55
C GLU A 200 -7.10 14.85 -11.06
N ASN A 201 -5.94 14.30 -11.43
CA ASN A 201 -4.77 15.07 -11.85
C ASN A 201 -4.67 15.30 -13.36
N GLY A 202 -5.53 14.67 -14.18
CA GLY A 202 -5.43 14.69 -15.64
C GLY A 202 -4.18 14.00 -16.18
N GLN A 203 -3.79 12.86 -15.60
CA GLN A 203 -2.64 12.10 -16.05
C GLN A 203 -3.06 11.08 -17.11
N GLY A 204 -2.54 11.23 -18.34
CA GLY A 204 -2.93 10.40 -19.47
C GLY A 204 -4.34 10.65 -20.00
N THR A 205 -5.05 11.62 -19.44
CA THR A 205 -6.42 12.03 -19.78
C THR A 205 -6.64 13.50 -19.40
N LYS A 206 -7.75 14.11 -19.82
CA LYS A 206 -8.19 15.38 -19.24
C LYS A 206 -8.67 15.16 -17.79
N PRO A 207 -8.45 16.12 -16.87
CA PRO A 207 -9.00 16.04 -15.52
C PRO A 207 -10.53 15.85 -15.53
N ASP A 208 -11.03 14.96 -14.69
CA ASP A 208 -12.45 14.63 -14.56
C ASP A 208 -12.74 14.24 -13.10
N LEU A 209 -13.12 15.23 -12.28
CA LEU A 209 -13.36 15.02 -10.85
C LEU A 209 -14.59 14.13 -10.58
N GLY A 210 -15.58 14.12 -11.48
CA GLY A 210 -16.74 13.25 -11.36
C GLY A 210 -16.33 11.77 -11.46
N LYS A 211 -15.50 11.44 -12.46
CA LYS A 211 -14.93 10.10 -12.59
C LYS A 211 -13.95 9.78 -11.47
N ALA A 212 -13.15 10.73 -11.02
CA ALA A 212 -12.28 10.52 -9.87
C ALA A 212 -13.07 10.08 -8.63
N VAL A 213 -14.17 10.79 -8.32
CA VAL A 213 -15.08 10.43 -7.22
C VAL A 213 -15.69 9.04 -7.42
N GLU A 214 -16.14 8.70 -8.63
CA GLU A 214 -16.70 7.38 -8.94
C GLU A 214 -15.71 6.24 -8.67
N HIS A 215 -14.48 6.38 -9.17
CA HIS A 215 -13.42 5.39 -8.99
C HIS A 215 -12.93 5.31 -7.52
N TYR A 216 -12.74 6.46 -6.84
CA TYR A 216 -12.39 6.45 -5.42
C TYR A 216 -13.49 5.79 -4.58
N ARG A 217 -14.77 6.04 -4.88
CA ARG A 217 -15.90 5.38 -4.21
C ARG A 217 -15.83 3.86 -4.34
N ARG A 218 -15.62 3.35 -5.56
CA ARG A 218 -15.48 1.89 -5.76
C ARG A 218 -14.29 1.28 -5.02
N ALA A 219 -13.17 1.98 -4.93
CA ALA A 219 -12.02 1.51 -4.15
C ALA A 219 -12.30 1.58 -2.63
N ALA A 220 -12.96 2.63 -2.16
CA ALA A 220 -13.35 2.80 -0.76
C ALA A 220 -14.40 1.78 -0.30
N GLU A 221 -15.38 1.44 -1.13
CA GLU A 221 -16.38 0.38 -0.87
C GLU A 221 -15.74 -1.01 -0.67
N ARG A 222 -14.49 -1.18 -1.13
CA ARG A 222 -13.68 -2.40 -0.95
C ARG A 222 -12.69 -2.31 0.21
N GLY A 223 -12.79 -1.27 1.04
CA GLY A 223 -11.90 -1.05 2.17
C GLY A 223 -10.50 -0.61 1.77
N TYR A 224 -10.31 0.10 0.66
CA TYR A 224 -9.00 0.63 0.31
C TYR A 224 -8.77 1.98 0.99
N SER A 225 -8.07 1.97 2.14
CA SER A 225 -7.90 3.13 3.02
C SER A 225 -7.42 4.41 2.32
N PHE A 226 -6.55 4.32 1.31
CA PHE A 226 -6.10 5.48 0.55
C PHE A 226 -7.22 6.12 -0.29
N ALA A 227 -8.13 5.31 -0.83
CA ALA A 227 -9.29 5.80 -1.56
C ALA A 227 -10.32 6.42 -0.62
N GLU A 228 -10.54 5.82 0.56
CA GLU A 228 -11.39 6.40 1.60
C GLU A 228 -10.91 7.79 1.99
N ASN A 229 -9.61 7.95 2.29
CA ASN A 229 -9.04 9.26 2.63
C ASN A 229 -9.19 10.28 1.48
N ASN A 230 -8.85 9.90 0.24
CA ASN A 230 -8.93 10.83 -0.89
C ASN A 230 -10.39 11.20 -1.22
N LEU A 231 -11.31 10.26 -1.12
CA LEU A 231 -12.74 10.52 -1.27
C LEU A 231 -13.27 11.42 -0.15
N GLY A 232 -12.86 11.19 1.09
CA GLY A 232 -13.22 12.02 2.24
C GLY A 232 -12.79 13.47 2.04
N ARG A 233 -11.58 13.69 1.50
CA ARG A 233 -11.10 15.02 1.13
C ARG A 233 -11.97 15.66 0.03
N LEU A 234 -12.38 14.92 -1.00
CA LEU A 234 -13.25 15.45 -2.05
C LEU A 234 -14.64 15.86 -1.52
N TYR A 235 -15.21 15.09 -0.60
CA TYR A 235 -16.43 15.46 0.12
C TYR A 235 -16.25 16.68 1.03
N MET A 236 -15.11 16.78 1.73
CA MET A 236 -14.79 17.93 2.58
C MET A 236 -14.65 19.24 1.77
N GLU A 237 -14.06 19.15 0.58
CA GLU A 237 -13.82 20.28 -0.33
C GLU A 237 -15.02 20.58 -1.25
N GLY A 238 -15.97 19.66 -1.41
CA GLY A 238 -17.07 19.79 -2.38
C GLY A 238 -16.58 19.75 -3.83
N ARG A 239 -15.55 18.95 -4.12
CA ARG A 239 -14.90 18.88 -5.44
C ARG A 239 -15.28 17.62 -6.20
N GLY A 240 -15.97 17.79 -7.33
CA GLY A 240 -16.50 16.66 -8.11
C GLY A 240 -17.68 15.94 -7.46
N VAL A 241 -18.06 16.36 -6.25
CA VAL A 241 -19.19 15.86 -5.46
C VAL A 241 -19.73 16.99 -4.60
N GLU A 242 -21.01 16.94 -4.24
CA GLU A 242 -21.58 17.88 -3.27
C GLU A 242 -20.83 17.79 -1.93
N LYS A 243 -20.61 18.94 -1.30
CA LYS A 243 -19.88 19.03 -0.06
C LYS A 243 -20.67 18.34 1.07
N ASP A 244 -20.03 17.38 1.74
CA ASP A 244 -20.62 16.66 2.87
C ASP A 244 -19.54 16.37 3.92
N GLU A 245 -19.50 17.19 4.97
CA GLU A 245 -18.50 17.09 6.03
C GLU A 245 -18.69 15.84 6.91
N GLN A 246 -19.94 15.38 7.07
CA GLN A 246 -20.23 14.17 7.85
C GLN A 246 -19.75 12.92 7.09
N GLN A 247 -20.01 12.86 5.78
CA GLN A 247 -19.49 11.79 4.94
C GLN A 247 -17.97 11.80 4.90
N ALA A 248 -17.35 12.98 4.78
CA ALA A 248 -15.90 13.12 4.83
C ALA A 248 -15.32 12.56 6.13
N LEU A 249 -15.91 12.91 7.28
CA LEU A 249 -15.47 12.42 8.58
C LEU A 249 -15.58 10.89 8.70
N ARG A 250 -16.69 10.30 8.22
CA ARG A 250 -16.85 8.84 8.22
C ARG A 250 -15.75 8.14 7.42
N LEU A 251 -15.44 8.66 6.23
CA LEU A 251 -14.38 8.12 5.38
C LEU A 251 -13.00 8.29 6.00
N PHE A 252 -12.73 9.43 6.64
CA PHE A 252 -11.46 9.63 7.34
C PHE A 252 -11.32 8.67 8.53
N LEU A 253 -12.38 8.45 9.32
CA LEU A 253 -12.35 7.48 10.42
C LEU A 253 -12.08 6.06 9.92
N ALA A 254 -12.82 5.58 8.91
CA ALA A 254 -12.61 4.25 8.32
C ALA A 254 -11.17 4.04 7.80
N SER A 255 -10.59 5.08 7.20
CA SER A 255 -9.22 5.05 6.71
C SER A 255 -8.18 5.05 7.86
N ALA A 256 -8.45 5.79 8.93
CA ALA A 256 -7.59 5.88 10.11
C ALA A 256 -7.61 4.57 10.93
N GLU A 257 -8.76 3.89 11.03
CA GLU A 257 -8.88 2.55 11.64
C GLU A 257 -7.97 1.52 10.96
N GLN A 258 -7.73 1.69 9.65
CA GLN A 258 -6.80 0.86 8.87
C GLN A 258 -5.34 1.36 8.94
N GLY A 259 -5.05 2.37 9.76
CA GLY A 259 -3.71 2.89 9.97
C GLY A 259 -3.24 3.91 8.93
N ASN A 260 -4.12 4.48 8.10
CA ASN A 260 -3.70 5.48 7.11
C ASN A 260 -3.23 6.79 7.80
N PRO A 261 -1.94 7.14 7.71
CA PRO A 261 -1.39 8.28 8.46
C PRO A 261 -1.96 9.62 8.00
N GLN A 262 -2.27 9.76 6.70
CA GLN A 262 -2.82 11.00 6.15
C GLN A 262 -4.25 11.25 6.66
N SER A 263 -4.99 10.18 6.92
CA SER A 263 -6.34 10.29 7.45
C SER A 263 -6.37 10.86 8.86
N TYR A 264 -5.44 10.43 9.73
CA TYR A 264 -5.24 11.02 11.05
C TYR A 264 -4.96 12.54 10.98
N LEU A 265 -4.14 12.97 10.03
CA LEU A 265 -3.86 14.39 9.82
C LEU A 265 -5.10 15.16 9.37
N ASN A 266 -5.91 14.58 8.49
CA ASN A 266 -7.17 15.17 8.04
C ASN A 266 -8.22 15.24 9.17
N LEU A 267 -8.29 14.23 10.04
CA LEU A 267 -9.10 14.28 11.27
C LEU A 267 -8.63 15.39 12.20
N ALA A 268 -7.33 15.56 12.37
CA ALA A 268 -6.75 16.60 13.21
C ALA A 268 -7.10 18.01 12.69
N LEU A 269 -6.99 18.24 11.38
CA LEU A 269 -7.44 19.49 10.75
C LEU A 269 -8.94 19.70 10.92
N CYS A 270 -9.73 18.64 10.81
CA CYS A 270 -11.18 18.73 10.97
C CYS A 270 -11.58 19.15 12.39
N SER A 271 -10.92 18.60 13.41
CA SER A 271 -11.12 19.01 14.81
C SER A 271 -10.74 20.47 15.05
N LEU A 272 -9.68 20.99 14.41
CA LEU A 272 -9.34 22.42 14.50
C LEU A 272 -10.39 23.32 13.84
N LYS A 273 -10.99 22.85 12.73
CA LYS A 273 -12.00 23.61 11.98
C LYS A 273 -13.39 23.52 12.61
N GLY A 274 -13.68 22.44 13.34
CA GLY A 274 -14.99 22.14 13.90
C GLY A 274 -15.96 21.52 12.87
N CYS A 275 -15.50 20.63 11.98
CA CYS A 275 -16.44 20.01 11.02
C CYS A 275 -17.40 18.97 11.63
N SER A 276 -17.23 18.61 12.91
CA SER A 276 -18.17 17.77 13.67
C SER A 276 -18.60 18.38 15.00
N GLY A 277 -18.60 19.70 15.10
CA GLY A 277 -18.98 20.44 16.31
C GLY A 277 -18.14 21.69 16.51
N ALA A 278 -18.03 22.17 17.75
CA ALA A 278 -17.13 23.27 18.04
C ALA A 278 -15.66 22.86 17.78
N PRO A 279 -14.81 23.78 17.32
CA PRO A 279 -13.36 23.56 17.25
C PRO A 279 -12.79 23.01 18.56
N ASP A 280 -11.98 21.95 18.47
CA ASP A 280 -11.34 21.29 19.61
C ASP A 280 -9.85 21.05 19.33
N GLN A 281 -9.01 21.88 19.96
CA GLN A 281 -7.56 21.79 19.87
C GLN A 281 -6.99 20.54 20.55
N THR A 282 -7.65 20.03 21.61
CA THR A 282 -7.19 18.84 22.33
C THR A 282 -7.43 17.59 21.49
N ALA A 283 -8.64 17.46 20.92
CA ALA A 283 -8.96 16.38 19.99
C ALA A 283 -8.08 16.45 18.72
N ALA A 284 -7.86 17.65 18.19
CA ALA A 284 -6.96 17.84 17.06
C ALA A 284 -5.54 17.34 17.35
N TYR A 285 -4.99 17.72 18.51
CA TYR A 285 -3.66 17.27 18.92
C TYR A 285 -3.62 15.75 19.12
N SER A 286 -4.68 15.14 19.66
CA SER A 286 -4.80 13.68 19.80
C SER A 286 -4.74 12.94 18.46
N TRP A 287 -5.47 13.42 17.46
CA TRP A 287 -5.41 12.85 16.11
C TRP A 287 -4.04 13.01 15.47
N TYR A 288 -3.43 14.19 15.61
CA TYR A 288 -2.09 14.46 15.11
C TYR A 288 -1.04 13.49 15.67
N ILE A 289 -0.98 13.33 17.00
CA ILE A 289 -0.02 12.41 17.62
C ILE A 289 -0.32 10.94 17.33
N SER A 290 -1.58 10.59 17.03
CA SER A 290 -1.96 9.23 16.59
C SER A 290 -1.39 8.94 15.20
N GLY A 291 -1.57 9.86 14.25
CA GLY A 291 -1.02 9.73 12.90
C GLY A 291 0.49 9.73 12.87
N ALA A 292 1.13 10.61 13.65
CA ALA A 292 2.58 10.76 13.69
C ALA A 292 3.33 9.45 14.00
N ARG A 293 2.72 8.54 14.78
CA ARG A 293 3.31 7.24 15.14
C ARG A 293 3.46 6.28 13.96
N PHE A 294 2.63 6.43 12.93
CA PHE A 294 2.69 5.62 11.71
C PHE A 294 3.61 6.25 10.65
N MET A 295 4.20 7.42 10.92
CA MET A 295 5.04 8.15 9.98
C MET A 295 6.51 8.03 10.36
N LYS A 296 7.37 7.79 9.38
CA LYS A 296 8.83 7.93 9.58
C LYS A 296 9.20 9.39 9.89
N SER A 297 8.51 10.33 9.25
CA SER A 297 8.53 11.74 9.62
C SER A 297 7.20 12.38 9.26
N VAL A 298 6.71 13.24 10.14
CA VAL A 298 5.55 14.09 9.86
C VAL A 298 5.95 15.20 8.88
N PRO A 299 5.10 15.61 7.91
CA PRO A 299 5.38 16.76 7.06
C PRO A 299 5.62 18.05 7.86
N GLU A 300 6.61 18.87 7.47
CA GLU A 300 7.05 20.06 8.21
C GLU A 300 5.93 21.06 8.50
N ASN A 301 5.02 21.28 7.54
CA ASN A 301 3.86 22.15 7.71
C ASN A 301 2.91 21.66 8.82
N PHE A 302 2.72 20.34 8.93
CA PHE A 302 1.96 19.73 10.02
C PHE A 302 2.71 19.81 11.35
N GLN A 303 4.02 19.56 11.34
CA GLN A 303 4.85 19.71 12.55
C GLN A 303 4.73 21.13 13.11
N GLN A 304 4.97 22.15 12.28
CA GLN A 304 4.88 23.55 12.68
C GLN A 304 3.49 23.87 13.23
N LYS A 305 2.43 23.51 12.49
CA LYS A 305 1.04 23.79 12.89
C LYS A 305 0.70 23.17 14.23
N PHE A 306 1.08 21.91 14.46
CA PHE A 306 0.74 21.22 15.69
C PHE A 306 1.68 21.53 16.86
N SER A 307 2.88 22.07 16.60
CA SER A 307 3.68 22.74 17.64
C SER A 307 3.01 24.01 18.15
N GLU A 308 2.42 24.82 17.27
CA GLU A 308 1.65 26.02 17.67
C GLU A 308 0.40 25.64 18.48
N VAL A 309 -0.31 24.58 18.07
CA VAL A 309 -1.46 24.04 18.81
C VAL A 309 -1.00 23.56 20.19
N ALA A 310 0.06 22.75 20.26
CA ALA A 310 0.57 22.22 21.53
C ALA A 310 0.98 23.32 22.51
N ALA A 311 1.55 24.44 22.02
CA ALA A 311 1.94 25.57 22.84
C ALA A 311 0.75 26.28 23.53
N GLN A 312 -0.48 26.08 23.03
CA GLN A 312 -1.70 26.66 23.60
C GLN A 312 -2.42 25.71 24.56
N LEU A 313 -2.04 24.43 24.60
CA LEU A 313 -2.67 23.44 25.45
C LEU A 313 -2.06 23.47 26.86
N THR A 314 -2.92 23.34 27.87
CA THR A 314 -2.48 23.08 29.24
C THR A 314 -1.86 21.68 29.36
N PRO A 315 -1.01 21.42 30.38
CA PRO A 315 -0.47 20.08 30.62
C PRO A 315 -1.56 19.00 30.76
N GLN A 316 -2.71 19.34 31.36
CA GLN A 316 -3.85 18.42 31.48
C GLN A 316 -4.47 18.10 30.11
N GLN A 317 -4.61 19.09 29.23
CA GLN A 317 -5.12 18.85 27.87
C GLN A 317 -4.15 18.00 27.05
N ILE A 318 -2.84 18.23 27.17
CA ILE A 318 -1.82 17.39 26.52
C ILE A 318 -1.92 15.94 27.02
N ALA A 319 -2.02 15.73 28.33
CA ALA A 319 -2.20 14.41 28.92
C ALA A 319 -3.49 13.72 28.41
N ASN A 320 -4.60 14.47 28.37
CA ASN A 320 -5.88 13.95 27.85
C ASN A 320 -5.75 13.54 26.37
N ALA A 321 -5.11 14.35 25.53
CA ALA A 321 -4.90 14.03 24.12
C ALA A 321 -4.03 12.77 23.95
N GLN A 322 -2.99 12.60 24.78
CA GLN A 322 -2.15 11.41 24.80
C GLN A 322 -2.94 10.16 25.19
N THR A 323 -3.77 10.24 26.24
CA THR A 323 -4.65 9.14 26.65
C THR A 323 -5.64 8.78 25.55
N GLN A 324 -6.31 9.76 24.94
CA GLN A 324 -7.24 9.53 23.83
C GLN A 324 -6.56 8.82 22.65
N SER A 325 -5.35 9.25 22.30
CA SER A 325 -4.56 8.63 21.23
C SER A 325 -4.21 7.17 21.56
N GLN A 326 -3.79 6.90 22.80
CA GLN A 326 -3.49 5.55 23.27
C GLN A 326 -4.73 4.65 23.25
N THR A 327 -5.87 5.14 23.76
CA THR A 327 -7.14 4.41 23.77
C THR A 327 -7.60 4.09 22.36
N TRP A 328 -7.53 5.05 21.44
CA TRP A 328 -7.90 4.83 20.03
C TRP A 328 -7.07 3.71 19.40
N ILE A 329 -5.75 3.74 19.57
CA ILE A 329 -4.83 2.75 18.99
C ILE A 329 -5.05 1.36 19.59
N LEU A 330 -5.38 1.26 20.88
CA LEU A 330 -5.70 -0.02 21.52
C LEU A 330 -7.00 -0.63 21.01
N LEU A 331 -8.00 0.21 20.69
CA LEU A 331 -9.30 -0.25 20.17
C LEU A 331 -9.28 -0.58 18.68
N HIS A 332 -8.33 0.00 17.92
CA HIS A 332 -8.19 -0.20 16.48
C HIS A 332 -6.77 -0.68 16.14
N PRO A 333 -6.40 -1.91 16.56
CA PRO A 333 -5.09 -2.45 16.25
C PRO A 333 -4.95 -2.65 14.74
N THR A 334 -3.97 -1.98 14.14
CA THR A 334 -3.63 -2.15 12.73
C THR A 334 -2.93 -3.49 12.51
N SER A 335 -3.12 -4.08 11.33
CA SER A 335 -2.48 -5.35 10.95
C SER A 335 -0.96 -5.25 10.73
N ASP A 336 -0.38 -4.04 10.72
CA ASP A 336 1.06 -3.80 10.60
C ASP A 336 1.59 -3.16 11.91
N PRO A 337 2.30 -3.92 12.77
CA PRO A 337 2.89 -3.41 13.99
C PRO A 337 4.26 -2.83 13.67
N HIS A 338 4.34 -1.55 13.27
CA HIS A 338 5.59 -0.85 13.49
C HIS A 338 5.78 -0.63 14.99
N THR A 339 7.00 -0.87 15.47
CA THR A 339 7.41 -0.61 16.86
C THR A 339 6.91 0.78 17.26
N PRO A 340 6.17 0.92 18.39
CA PRO A 340 5.72 2.22 18.84
C PRO A 340 6.93 3.16 18.89
N LEU A 341 6.90 4.25 18.13
CA LEU A 341 7.80 5.36 18.40
C LEU A 341 7.60 5.71 19.87
N GLN A 342 8.65 5.61 20.68
CA GLN A 342 8.65 6.22 22.00
C GLN A 342 8.24 7.69 21.80
N LEU A 343 7.26 8.13 22.58
CA LEU A 343 6.66 9.48 22.49
C LEU A 343 7.71 10.61 22.59
N ASP A 344 8.94 10.28 22.98
CA ASP A 344 10.11 11.15 23.10
C ASP A 344 10.61 11.73 21.76
N HIS A 345 10.11 11.26 20.62
CA HIS A 345 10.46 11.77 19.27
C HIS A 345 9.35 12.57 18.57
N VAL A 346 8.17 12.67 19.20
CA VAL A 346 7.19 13.70 18.82
C VAL A 346 7.61 14.97 19.56
N PRO A 347 7.85 16.11 18.89
CA PRO A 347 8.25 17.32 19.60
C PRO A 347 7.23 17.63 20.69
N GLY A 348 7.63 17.43 21.95
CA GLY A 348 6.91 17.98 23.09
C GLY A 348 6.85 19.50 22.96
N PRO A 349 5.94 20.17 23.67
CA PRO A 349 5.88 21.63 23.64
C PRO A 349 7.27 22.17 23.92
N ALA A 350 7.84 22.93 22.97
CA ALA A 350 9.00 23.73 23.27
C ALA A 350 8.61 24.60 24.47
N VAL A 351 9.35 24.47 25.58
CA VAL A 351 9.13 25.27 26.78
C VAL A 351 9.48 26.71 26.45
N ALA A 352 8.58 27.41 25.76
CA ALA A 352 8.60 28.85 25.65
C ALA A 352 7.94 29.37 26.94
N MET A 353 8.76 29.57 27.97
CA MET A 353 8.38 30.43 29.09
C MET A 353 8.20 31.85 28.55
N ASN A 354 6.99 32.19 28.10
CA ASN A 354 6.58 33.58 27.97
C ASN A 354 5.16 33.73 28.52
N ARG A 355 5.07 34.14 29.79
CA ARG A 355 3.84 34.24 30.60
C ARG A 355 2.89 35.37 30.19
N ASN A 356 2.98 35.94 28.99
CA ASN A 356 2.19 37.12 28.60
C ASN A 356 1.70 37.10 27.14
N SER A 357 1.23 35.96 26.63
CA SER A 357 0.51 35.94 25.34
C SER A 357 -0.98 35.66 25.58
N GLN A 358 -1.82 36.64 25.25
CA GLN A 358 -3.25 36.41 25.09
C GLN A 358 -3.50 35.30 24.05
N PRO A 359 -4.61 34.55 24.13
CA PRO A 359 -4.92 33.52 23.15
C PRO A 359 -4.99 34.14 21.75
N ILE A 360 -3.95 33.93 20.95
CA ILE A 360 -3.97 34.26 19.53
C ILE A 360 -4.94 33.26 18.91
N ARG A 361 -6.16 33.72 18.56
CA ARG A 361 -7.02 33.00 17.62
C ARG A 361 -6.18 32.77 16.37
N ILE A 362 -5.81 31.52 16.09
CA ILE A 362 -5.26 31.23 14.77
C ILE A 362 -6.43 31.45 13.79
N PRO A 363 -6.32 32.40 12.84
CA PRO A 363 -7.37 32.58 11.86
C PRO A 363 -7.59 31.27 11.11
N ASN A 364 -8.83 30.99 10.70
CA ASN A 364 -9.16 29.86 9.81
C ASN A 364 -8.46 29.95 8.43
N GLU A 365 -7.74 31.05 8.18
CA GLU A 365 -6.95 31.30 6.99
C GLU A 365 -5.81 30.28 6.85
N GLY A 366 -5.74 29.59 5.70
CA GLY A 366 -4.69 28.62 5.39
C GLY A 366 -4.96 27.16 5.78
N LEU A 367 -6.01 26.83 6.53
CA LEU A 367 -6.34 25.42 6.81
C LEU A 367 -6.76 24.66 5.53
N ASN A 368 -7.44 25.34 4.61
CA ASN A 368 -7.87 24.72 3.35
C ASN A 368 -6.69 24.29 2.46
N SER A 369 -5.50 24.92 2.58
CA SER A 369 -4.29 24.50 1.86
C SER A 369 -3.60 23.28 2.50
N LEU A 370 -4.01 22.87 3.70
CA LEU A 370 -3.45 21.72 4.41
C LEU A 370 -4.20 20.42 4.13
N TRP A 371 -5.39 20.47 3.49
CA TRP A 371 -6.03 19.28 2.94
C TRP A 371 -5.14 18.72 1.82
N GLN A 372 -4.41 17.67 2.14
CA GLN A 372 -3.53 17.02 1.18
C GLN A 372 -4.12 15.66 0.80
N PRO A 373 -4.20 15.32 -0.50
CA PRO A 373 -4.45 13.95 -0.88
C PRO A 373 -3.33 13.06 -0.36
N THR A 374 -3.62 11.78 -0.16
CA THR A 374 -2.55 10.79 -0.22
C THR A 374 -1.99 10.84 -1.65
N GLN A 375 -0.77 11.37 -1.79
CA GLN A 375 -0.05 11.36 -3.06
C GLN A 375 0.77 10.08 -3.15
N PHE A 376 0.45 9.22 -4.11
CA PHE A 376 1.47 8.39 -4.71
C PHE A 376 2.39 9.30 -5.51
N MET A 377 3.71 9.06 -5.49
CA MET A 377 4.64 9.81 -6.33
C MET A 377 4.33 9.55 -7.81
N LEU A 378 3.37 10.31 -8.33
CA LEU A 378 3.01 10.42 -9.74
C LEU A 378 3.32 11.83 -10.25
N ARG A 379 3.99 12.68 -9.45
CA ARG A 379 4.45 13.97 -9.96
C ARG A 379 5.53 13.72 -11.01
N PRO A 380 5.44 14.33 -12.20
CA PRO A 380 6.58 14.35 -13.11
C PRO A 380 7.76 14.99 -12.36
N PHE A 381 8.95 14.40 -12.49
CA PHE A 381 10.16 15.14 -12.18
C PHE A 381 10.11 16.47 -12.94
N PRO A 382 10.40 17.62 -12.30
CA PRO A 382 10.53 18.85 -13.06
C PRO A 382 11.55 18.59 -14.16
N SER A 383 11.14 18.78 -15.41
CA SER A 383 12.04 18.73 -16.55
C SER A 383 13.25 19.59 -16.20
N ARG A 384 14.44 19.00 -16.17
CA ARG A 384 15.67 19.80 -16.26
C ARG A 384 15.56 20.52 -17.60
N ALA A 385 15.05 21.74 -17.57
CA ALA A 385 15.34 22.69 -18.63
C ALA A 385 16.87 22.72 -18.70
N SER A 386 17.38 22.38 -19.87
CA SER A 386 18.77 22.54 -20.23
C SER A 386 19.17 23.99 -19.95
N GLU A 387 19.89 24.22 -18.87
CA GLU A 387 20.73 25.40 -18.76
C GLU A 387 22.01 25.08 -19.53
N HIS A 388 22.22 25.89 -20.57
CA HIS A 388 23.34 25.87 -21.50
C HIS A 388 24.67 26.20 -20.85
#